data_AF-A0A7S1Z5S8-F1
#
_entry.id   AF-A0A7S1Z5S8-F1
#
_cell.length_a   1.000
_cell.length_b   1.000
_cell.length_c   1.000
_cell.angle_alpha   90.00
_cell.angle_beta   90.00
_cell.angle_gamma   90.00
#
_symmetry.space_group_name_H-M   'P 1'
#
loop_
_entity.id
_entity.type
_entity.pdbx_description
1 polymer ?
#
loop_
_entity_poly.entity_id
_entity_poly.type
_entity_poly.pdbx_seq_one_letter_code
_entity_poly.pdbx_strand_id
1 'polypeptide(L)'
;DGILDSDNVSSNDDGDDYLPETIKKQQQKDATTIEGETEALICNGLDDPFVSRSALTTCQSIFANANIECTVREFSDVRHGFTNPAQDFNPNPNFQYDDDAASQSWLACRSLLKRAFFSATPPSIES
;
A
#
# COMPACT_ATOMS: atom_id res chain seq x y z
N ASP A 1 5.81 52.92 51.67
CA ASP A 1 5.96 51.62 52.35
C ASP A 1 4.80 50.71 52.01
N GLY A 2 5.07 49.49 51.55
CA GLY A 2 4.11 48.37 51.58
C GLY A 2 3.46 48.01 50.25
N ILE A 3 3.97 46.93 49.64
CA ILE A 3 3.48 46.19 48.48
C ILE A 3 2.48 45.11 48.94
N LEU A 4 1.42 44.91 48.13
CA LEU A 4 0.59 43.71 47.76
C LEU A 4 0.26 42.65 48.85
N ASP A 5 -0.94 42.07 48.93
CA ASP A 5 -1.40 41.03 48.01
C ASP A 5 -2.94 40.83 48.02
N SER A 6 -3.46 40.57 46.82
CA SER A 6 -4.82 40.10 46.54
C SER A 6 -4.76 38.62 46.19
N ASP A 7 -5.32 37.76 47.04
CA ASP A 7 -5.54 36.35 46.72
C ASP A 7 -6.79 36.19 45.86
N ASN A 8 -6.60 35.82 44.59
CA ASN A 8 -7.63 35.15 43.81
C ASN A 8 -6.98 34.01 43.01
N VAL A 9 -7.24 32.78 43.46
CA VAL A 9 -6.75 31.54 42.87
C VAL A 9 -7.85 30.89 42.04
N SER A 10 -7.42 30.32 40.92
CA SER A 10 -8.09 29.36 40.02
C SER A 10 -9.19 29.92 39.12
N SER A 11 -9.23 29.63 37.83
CA SER A 11 -8.52 28.62 37.05
C SER A 11 -8.93 28.84 35.59
N ASN A 12 -7.97 28.98 34.68
CA ASN A 12 -8.21 28.83 33.24
C ASN A 12 -7.08 27.96 32.66
N ASP A 13 -7.41 26.67 32.43
CA ASP A 13 -7.13 25.95 31.17
C ASP A 13 -7.55 26.87 30.00
N ASP A 14 -6.90 26.97 28.85
CA ASP A 14 -6.10 25.99 28.10
C ASP A 14 -4.85 26.65 27.53
N GLY A 15 -3.73 25.93 27.63
CA GLY A 15 -2.41 26.38 27.23
C GLY A 15 -2.24 26.58 25.71
N ASP A 16 -1.52 27.65 25.40
CA ASP A 16 -0.86 27.90 24.13
C ASP A 16 -0.07 26.67 23.63
N ASP A 17 -0.35 26.31 22.38
CA ASP A 17 0.63 26.36 21.29
C ASP A 17 2.06 25.92 21.64
N TYR A 18 2.31 24.61 21.71
CA TYR A 18 3.66 24.06 21.54
C TYR A 18 3.59 22.58 21.11
N LEU A 19 3.28 22.33 19.84
CA LEU A 19 3.76 21.11 19.20
C LEU A 19 5.18 21.39 18.70
N PRO A 20 6.21 20.70 19.23
CA PRO A 20 7.57 20.98 18.84
C PRO A 20 7.78 20.68 17.34
N GLU A 21 8.42 21.62 16.63
CA GLU A 21 8.81 21.55 15.20
C GLU A 21 9.72 20.33 14.85
N THR A 22 9.95 19.42 15.79
CA THR A 22 10.75 18.21 15.63
C THR A 22 10.03 17.09 14.87
N ILE A 23 8.72 17.21 14.57
CA ILE A 23 7.98 16.22 13.74
C ILE A 23 7.83 16.67 12.27
N LYS A 24 8.66 17.61 11.79
CA LYS A 24 8.73 17.96 10.34
C LYS A 24 9.99 17.43 9.63
N LYS A 25 10.74 16.50 10.24
CA LYS A 25 11.92 15.90 9.60
C LYS A 25 11.99 14.39 9.79
N GLN A 26 11.04 13.67 9.19
CA GLN A 26 11.27 12.30 8.72
C GLN A 26 10.66 12.09 7.32
N GLN A 27 10.73 13.12 6.48
CA GLN A 27 10.73 12.91 5.04
C GLN A 27 12.19 12.67 4.63
N GLN A 28 12.39 11.70 3.73
CA GLN A 28 13.67 11.32 3.14
C GLN A 28 14.58 10.46 4.05
N LYS A 29 14.20 9.19 4.21
CA LYS A 29 15.15 8.13 4.54
C LYS A 29 15.26 7.20 3.34
N ASP A 30 16.34 7.40 2.59
CA ASP A 30 17.00 6.45 1.68
C ASP A 30 16.07 5.64 0.77
N ALA A 31 15.48 6.29 -0.22
CA ALA A 31 15.15 5.59 -1.46
C ALA A 31 16.49 5.23 -2.12
N THR A 32 17.03 4.06 -1.82
CA THR A 32 18.09 3.47 -2.64
C THR A 32 17.59 3.51 -4.07
N THR A 33 18.25 4.29 -4.93
CA THR A 33 17.93 4.34 -6.35
C THR A 33 18.08 2.92 -6.89
N ILE A 34 16.96 2.23 -7.07
CA ILE A 34 16.94 0.95 -7.75
C ILE A 34 17.11 1.32 -9.22
N GLU A 35 18.28 1.02 -9.79
CA GLU A 35 18.49 1.16 -11.23
C GLU A 35 17.60 0.12 -11.94
N GLY A 36 16.55 0.58 -12.63
CA GLY A 36 15.63 -0.26 -13.39
C GLY A 36 14.18 0.23 -13.37
N GLU A 37 13.42 -0.13 -14.40
CA GLU A 37 11.97 0.08 -14.42
C GLU A 37 11.32 -0.84 -13.38
N THR A 38 10.62 -0.25 -12.40
CA THR A 38 9.89 -1.01 -11.38
C THR A 38 8.42 -1.10 -11.78
N GLU A 39 7.87 -2.30 -11.76
CA GLU A 39 6.47 -2.59 -12.03
C GLU A 39 5.81 -3.28 -10.84
N ALA A 40 4.53 -2.97 -10.58
CA ALA A 40 3.72 -3.56 -9.54
C ALA A 40 2.48 -4.25 -10.13
N LEU A 41 2.12 -5.40 -9.57
CA LEU A 41 0.89 -6.12 -9.88
C LEU A 41 0.11 -6.36 -8.59
N ILE A 42 -1.14 -5.91 -8.54
CA ILE A 42 -2.08 -6.21 -7.46
C ILE A 42 -3.14 -7.16 -8.02
N CYS A 43 -3.33 -8.30 -7.37
CA CYS A 43 -4.40 -9.25 -7.65
C CYS A 43 -5.36 -9.24 -6.45
N ASN A 44 -6.59 -8.75 -6.66
CA ASN A 44 -7.55 -8.48 -5.57
C ASN A 44 -8.88 -9.21 -5.80
N GLY A 45 -9.43 -9.80 -4.74
CA GLY A 45 -10.82 -10.25 -4.74
C GLY A 45 -11.75 -9.05 -4.58
N LEU A 46 -12.71 -8.89 -5.48
CA LEU A 46 -13.63 -7.75 -5.46
C LEU A 46 -14.53 -7.73 -4.21
N ASP A 47 -14.82 -8.91 -3.68
CA ASP A 47 -15.68 -9.13 -2.52
C ASP A 47 -14.88 -9.36 -1.23
N ASP A 48 -13.56 -9.10 -1.26
CA ASP A 48 -12.71 -9.16 -0.08
C ASP A 48 -13.09 -8.02 0.91
N PRO A 49 -13.67 -8.34 2.08
CA PRO A 49 -14.12 -7.32 3.02
C PRO A 49 -12.97 -6.70 3.82
N PHE A 50 -11.74 -7.25 3.71
CA PHE A 50 -10.57 -6.73 4.39
C PHE A 50 -9.84 -5.67 3.56
N VAL A 51 -10.17 -5.54 2.26
CA VAL A 51 -9.56 -4.56 1.35
C VAL A 51 -10.62 -3.56 0.90
N SER A 52 -10.58 -2.35 1.45
CA SER A 52 -11.49 -1.29 1.02
C SER A 52 -11.09 -0.71 -0.33
N ARG A 53 -12.08 -0.19 -1.08
CA ARG A 53 -11.83 0.53 -2.33
C ARG A 53 -10.92 1.75 -2.15
N SER A 54 -11.04 2.45 -1.02
CA SER A 54 -10.17 3.58 -0.71
C SER A 54 -8.72 3.15 -0.50
N ALA A 55 -8.47 2.04 0.21
CA ALA A 55 -7.12 1.51 0.41
C ALA A 55 -6.46 1.13 -0.92
N LEU A 56 -7.19 0.46 -1.81
CA LEU A 56 -6.69 0.09 -3.14
C LEU A 56 -6.39 1.32 -4.01
N THR A 57 -7.23 2.35 -3.93
CA THR A 57 -7.02 3.63 -4.64
C THR A 57 -5.80 4.37 -4.09
N THR A 58 -5.66 4.46 -2.77
CA THR A 58 -4.50 5.06 -2.12
C THR A 58 -3.21 4.35 -2.50
N CYS A 59 -3.21 3.01 -2.53
CA CYS A 59 -2.06 2.22 -2.96
C CYS A 59 -1.63 2.54 -4.40
N GLN A 60 -2.59 2.61 -5.34
CA GLN A 60 -2.31 3.02 -6.72
C GLN A 60 -1.74 4.45 -6.80
N SER A 61 -2.27 5.40 -6.03
CA SER A 61 -1.72 6.76 -5.98
C SER A 61 -0.29 6.80 -5.46
N ILE A 62 0.06 5.95 -4.47
CA ILE A 62 1.43 5.84 -3.97
C ILE A 62 2.37 5.35 -5.08
N PHE A 63 1.99 4.32 -5.83
CA PHE A 63 2.80 3.83 -6.95
C PHE A 63 2.95 4.88 -8.06
N ALA A 64 1.85 5.55 -8.43
CA ALA A 64 1.89 6.63 -9.43
C ALA A 64 2.83 7.77 -9.01
N ASN A 65 2.78 8.20 -7.73
CA ASN A 65 3.67 9.24 -7.21
C ASN A 65 5.14 8.82 -7.17
N ALA A 66 5.41 7.52 -7.16
CA ALA A 66 6.75 6.94 -7.21
C ALA A 66 7.21 6.62 -8.65
N ASN A 67 6.42 6.95 -9.67
CA ASN A 67 6.64 6.56 -11.07
C ASN A 67 6.77 5.03 -11.26
N ILE A 68 6.01 4.26 -10.50
CA ILE A 68 5.93 2.80 -10.62
C ILE A 68 4.68 2.45 -11.42
N GLU A 69 4.84 1.71 -12.51
CA GLU A 69 3.73 1.19 -13.30
C GLU A 69 2.97 0.14 -12.47
N CYS A 70 1.71 0.41 -12.11
CA CYS A 70 0.91 -0.50 -11.30
C CYS A 70 -0.29 -1.03 -12.09
N THR A 71 -0.35 -2.35 -12.26
CA THR A 71 -1.52 -3.05 -12.80
C THR A 71 -2.36 -3.62 -11.66
N VAL A 72 -3.65 -3.32 -11.65
CA VAL A 72 -4.61 -3.94 -10.72
C VAL A 72 -5.51 -4.90 -11.49
N ARG A 73 -5.54 -6.16 -11.06
CA ARG A 73 -6.46 -7.19 -11.54
C ARG A 73 -7.44 -7.54 -10.45
N GLU A 74 -8.71 -7.37 -10.74
CA GLU A 74 -9.81 -7.67 -9.82
C GLU A 74 -10.59 -8.88 -10.29
N PHE A 75 -10.99 -9.72 -9.34
CA PHE A 75 -11.77 -10.93 -9.59
C PHE A 75 -13.13 -10.80 -8.92
N SER A 76 -14.21 -10.83 -9.71
CA SER A 76 -15.59 -10.74 -9.22
C SER A 76 -15.98 -12.00 -8.44
N ASP A 77 -16.84 -11.86 -7.42
CA ASP A 77 -17.31 -12.95 -6.55
C ASP A 77 -16.19 -13.66 -5.75
N VAL A 78 -15.01 -13.02 -5.65
CA VAL A 78 -13.83 -13.57 -4.97
C VAL A 78 -13.53 -12.83 -3.67
N ARG A 79 -13.33 -13.59 -2.60
CA ARG A 79 -13.01 -13.09 -1.24
C ARG A 79 -11.54 -13.32 -0.88
N HIS A 80 -11.22 -13.14 0.41
CA HIS A 80 -9.87 -13.26 0.90
C HIS A 80 -9.32 -14.69 0.80
N GLY A 81 -8.02 -14.81 0.53
CA GLY A 81 -7.33 -16.10 0.53
C GLY A 81 -7.63 -17.01 -0.67
N PHE A 82 -8.16 -16.45 -1.76
CA PHE A 82 -8.58 -17.17 -2.97
C PHE A 82 -7.54 -18.09 -3.63
N THR A 83 -6.25 -17.95 -3.30
CA THR A 83 -5.18 -18.81 -3.82
C THR A 83 -4.94 -20.09 -3.03
N ASN A 84 -5.57 -20.26 -1.86
CA ASN A 84 -5.32 -21.37 -0.96
C ASN A 84 -6.57 -22.26 -0.82
N PRO A 85 -6.57 -23.50 -1.37
CA PRO A 85 -7.68 -24.44 -1.24
C PRO A 85 -8.14 -24.72 0.20
N ALA A 86 -7.25 -24.56 1.19
CA ALA A 86 -7.62 -24.75 2.60
C ALA A 86 -8.63 -23.72 3.11
N GLN A 87 -8.85 -22.61 2.40
CA GLN A 87 -9.79 -21.56 2.81
C GLN A 87 -11.25 -21.99 2.73
N ASP A 88 -11.59 -23.02 1.96
CA ASP A 88 -12.95 -23.58 1.94
C ASP A 88 -13.34 -24.26 3.26
N PHE A 89 -12.35 -24.60 4.09
CA PHE A 89 -12.57 -25.14 5.44
C PHE A 89 -12.47 -24.07 6.54
N ASN A 90 -12.28 -22.81 6.16
CA ASN A 90 -12.18 -21.73 7.12
C ASN A 90 -13.57 -21.44 7.73
N PRO A 91 -13.71 -21.39 9.07
CA PRO A 91 -14.98 -21.04 9.70
C PRO A 91 -15.41 -19.59 9.44
N ASN A 92 -14.51 -18.72 8.98
CA ASN A 92 -14.82 -17.34 8.64
C ASN A 92 -15.33 -17.25 7.19
N PRO A 93 -16.59 -16.79 6.97
CA PRO A 93 -17.19 -16.74 5.63
C PRO A 93 -16.53 -15.73 4.68
N ASN A 94 -15.65 -14.86 5.20
CA ASN A 94 -14.90 -13.88 4.40
C ASN A 94 -13.70 -14.49 3.68
N PHE A 95 -13.44 -15.78 3.87
CA PHE A 95 -12.41 -16.54 3.18
C PHE A 95 -13.07 -17.55 2.23
N GLN A 96 -12.46 -17.75 1.07
CA GLN A 96 -12.96 -18.67 0.05
C GLN A 96 -11.81 -19.02 -0.88
N TYR A 97 -11.70 -20.28 -1.31
CA TYR A 97 -10.84 -20.63 -2.44
C TYR A 97 -11.55 -20.36 -3.77
N ASP A 98 -10.82 -19.83 -4.75
CA ASP A 98 -11.33 -19.67 -6.11
C ASP A 98 -10.25 -20.13 -7.11
N ASP A 99 -10.51 -21.25 -7.78
CA ASP A 99 -9.56 -21.90 -8.69
C ASP A 99 -9.21 -21.05 -9.92
N ASP A 100 -10.19 -20.32 -10.46
CA ASP A 100 -10.02 -19.48 -11.62
C ASP A 100 -9.19 -18.24 -11.26
N ALA A 101 -9.53 -17.54 -10.18
CA ALA A 101 -8.76 -16.40 -9.70
C ALA A 101 -7.35 -16.79 -9.25
N ALA A 102 -7.17 -17.96 -8.62
CA ALA A 102 -5.86 -18.51 -8.27
C ALA A 102 -5.01 -18.73 -9.54
N SER A 103 -5.59 -19.38 -10.55
CA SER A 103 -4.90 -19.66 -11.81
C SER A 103 -4.56 -18.39 -12.58
N GLN A 104 -5.52 -17.47 -12.71
CA GLN A 104 -5.34 -16.23 -13.44
C GLN A 104 -4.37 -15.27 -12.76
N SER A 105 -4.42 -15.14 -11.44
CA SER A 105 -3.46 -14.32 -10.68
C SER A 105 -2.04 -14.87 -10.80
N TRP A 106 -1.87 -16.20 -10.81
CA TRP A 106 -0.58 -16.84 -11.03
C TRP A 106 -0.06 -16.61 -12.45
N LEU A 107 -0.92 -16.70 -13.47
CA LEU A 107 -0.55 -16.38 -14.85
C LEU A 107 -0.15 -14.92 -15.03
N ALA A 108 -0.84 -13.99 -14.37
CA ALA A 108 -0.49 -12.57 -14.38
C ALA A 108 0.88 -12.33 -13.74
N CYS A 109 1.15 -12.94 -12.58
CA CYS A 109 2.45 -12.90 -11.92
C CYS A 109 3.57 -13.42 -12.81
N ARG A 110 3.40 -14.62 -13.40
CA ARG A 110 4.38 -15.19 -14.34
C ARG A 110 4.62 -14.30 -15.55
N SER A 111 3.60 -13.62 -16.04
CA SER A 111 3.71 -12.72 -17.18
C SER A 111 4.50 -11.46 -16.83
N LEU A 112 4.25 -10.86 -15.67
CA LEU A 112 5.05 -9.75 -15.14
C LEU A 112 6.52 -10.15 -15.02
N LEU A 113 6.82 -11.26 -14.33
CA LEU A 113 8.20 -11.72 -14.12
C LEU A 113 8.91 -12.04 -15.44
N LYS A 114 8.19 -12.60 -16.42
CA LYS A 114 8.76 -12.83 -17.76
C LYS A 114 9.17 -11.52 -18.44
N ARG A 115 8.33 -10.49 -18.37
CA ARG A 115 8.65 -9.17 -18.95
C ARG A 115 9.82 -8.53 -18.21
N ALA A 116 9.79 -8.55 -16.88
CA ALA A 116 10.81 -7.93 -16.04
C ALA A 116 12.21 -8.54 -16.21
N PHE A 117 12.31 -9.86 -16.41
CA PHE A 117 13.61 -10.54 -16.42
C PHE A 117 14.06 -11.06 -17.79
N PHE A 118 13.17 -11.16 -18.78
CA PHE A 118 13.48 -11.80 -20.06
C PHE A 118 13.13 -10.94 -21.29
N SER A 119 12.85 -9.64 -21.12
CA SER A 119 12.72 -8.69 -22.24
C SER A 119 14.10 -8.28 -22.78
N ALA A 120 14.73 -9.19 -23.53
CA ALA A 120 15.97 -8.90 -24.24
C ALA A 120 15.68 -8.08 -25.51
N THR A 121 16.07 -6.80 -25.50
CA THR A 121 16.64 -6.21 -26.72
C THR A 121 18.12 -6.59 -26.71
N PRO A 122 18.61 -7.46 -27.62
CA PRO A 122 20.04 -7.66 -27.76
C PRO A 122 20.69 -6.31 -28.09
N PRO A 123 21.88 -5.98 -27.54
CA PRO A 123 22.58 -4.78 -27.93
C PRO A 123 22.80 -4.79 -29.44
N SER A 124 22.36 -3.72 -30.11
CA SER A 124 22.62 -3.51 -31.54
C SER A 124 24.12 -3.56 -31.79
N ILE A 125 24.60 -4.58 -32.48
CA ILE A 125 25.96 -4.60 -32.99
C ILE A 125 25.95 -3.69 -34.22
N GLU A 126 26.46 -2.47 -34.07
CA GLU A 126 26.74 -1.61 -35.23
C GLU A 126 27.81 -2.31 -36.10
N SER A 127 27.49 -2.49 -37.38
CA SER A 127 28.35 -3.07 -38.43
C SER A 127 29.24 -2.04 -39.09
#